data_AF-A0A954V2G6-F1
#
_entry.id   AF-A0A954V2G6-F1
#
_cell.length_a   1.000
_cell.length_b   1.000
_cell.length_c   1.000
_cell.angle_alpha   90.00
_cell.angle_beta   90.00
_cell.angle_gamma   90.00
#
_symmetry.space_group_name_H-M   'P 1'
#
loop_
_entity.id
_entity.type
_entity.pdbx_description
1 polymer ?
#
loop_
_entity_poly.entity_id
_entity_poly.type
_entity_poly.pdbx_seq_one_letter_code
_entity_poly.pdbx_strand_id
1 'polypeptide(L)'
;MSPAASTVQTLPPRKEVPAEDTWDLSSLYPSDAGWEQDFEKFGELIPRYESFRGRLSEGPRVLAECLEFDLQVDRLAERLGTYAFLKTTEDQACNAYQALTARFQNAAVKAGQLASYLRPEILAIPDEQFAKYLNAPELRGYDLVLERIHRYRPHTLSNAEESLLALQGEMAQTASKAFRQLNDADLKFGVVEDEHGQAVELSNSNFSQFLISPVREVRQAAFHKYYEQFAAHENTLSATLAGSVHGDVYYARARKYSSSLDAALFPDNVPVSVYDNLINSVRKHLPAVHEYLEIRRRKMGLDELHHYDTYVPIVSDIQQTRSWEEAVETVIDSLQPLGAEYCQTLEAGLAGRWCDRYPNQGKQSGAFSCGTFDGDPYIMMNYKPKVLNDLFTLTHEAGHSMHSYYSSKNQPFQYYNYTIFVAEVASTFNEQLLAQHLLKTTDDERVRAYLINHEVDSIRATIVRQT
;
A
#
# COMPACT_ATOMS: atom_id res chain seq x y z
N MET A 1 31.38 -35.12 -24.50
CA MET A 1 31.23 -33.99 -23.57
C MET A 1 29.81 -34.02 -23.05
N SER A 2 29.61 -34.45 -21.80
CA SER A 2 28.28 -34.39 -21.16
C SER A 2 27.93 -32.92 -20.92
N PRO A 3 26.68 -32.49 -21.18
CA PRO A 3 26.26 -31.15 -20.84
C PRO A 3 26.37 -30.98 -19.31
N ALA A 4 27.05 -29.93 -18.88
CA ALA A 4 27.10 -29.57 -17.47
C ALA A 4 25.66 -29.39 -16.98
N ALA A 5 25.23 -30.24 -16.04
CA ALA A 5 23.96 -30.06 -15.37
C ALA A 5 23.99 -28.67 -14.70
N SER A 6 23.15 -27.74 -15.17
CA SER A 6 23.00 -26.47 -14.49
C SER A 6 22.45 -26.76 -13.10
N THR A 7 23.26 -26.57 -12.06
CA THR A 7 22.78 -26.63 -10.68
C THR A 7 21.70 -25.58 -10.52
N VAL A 8 20.44 -26.03 -10.45
CA VAL A 8 19.30 -25.17 -10.20
C VAL A 8 19.56 -24.47 -8.87
N GLN A 9 19.70 -23.14 -8.88
CA GLN A 9 19.75 -22.37 -7.65
C GLN A 9 18.36 -22.42 -7.02
N THR A 10 18.25 -23.08 -5.88
CA THR A 10 17.01 -23.16 -5.09
C THR A 10 17.07 -22.14 -3.97
N LEU A 11 15.96 -21.42 -3.74
CA LEU A 11 15.83 -20.56 -2.56
C LEU A 11 15.90 -21.40 -1.27
N PRO A 12 16.46 -20.88 -0.17
CA PRO A 12 16.46 -21.59 1.10
C PRO A 12 15.03 -21.64 1.68
N PRO A 13 14.65 -22.70 2.41
CA PRO A 13 13.43 -22.68 3.23
C PRO A 13 13.59 -21.68 4.38
N ARG A 14 12.48 -21.08 4.86
CA ARG A 14 12.48 -20.03 5.91
C ARG A 14 13.34 -20.37 7.13
N LYS A 15 13.27 -21.62 7.61
CA LYS A 15 14.01 -22.12 8.78
C LYS A 15 15.54 -22.16 8.60
N GLU A 16 16.04 -22.08 7.37
CA GLU A 16 17.47 -22.11 7.04
C GLU A 16 18.03 -20.71 6.75
N VAL A 17 17.18 -19.67 6.78
CA VAL A 17 17.62 -18.28 6.65
C VAL A 17 18.36 -17.87 7.93
N PRO A 18 19.58 -17.28 7.84
CA PRO A 18 20.30 -16.77 9.00
C PRO A 18 19.48 -15.75 9.79
N ALA A 19 19.54 -15.80 11.12
CA ALA A 19 18.69 -14.95 11.97
C ALA A 19 18.98 -13.46 11.75
N GLU A 20 20.24 -13.09 11.49
CA GLU A 20 20.67 -11.74 11.16
C GLU A 20 20.02 -11.17 9.89
N ASP A 21 19.59 -12.03 8.96
CA ASP A 21 18.92 -11.62 7.72
C ASP A 21 17.38 -11.59 7.85
N THR A 22 16.88 -11.92 9.04
CA THR A 22 15.45 -11.87 9.38
C THR A 22 15.16 -10.71 10.31
N TRP A 23 13.94 -10.18 10.24
CA TRP A 23 13.49 -9.21 11.25
C TRP A 23 13.33 -9.84 12.64
N ASP A 24 13.27 -9.00 13.66
CA ASP A 24 12.94 -9.41 15.04
C ASP A 24 11.57 -8.88 15.45
N LEU A 25 10.58 -9.76 15.52
CA LEU A 25 9.21 -9.41 15.92
C LEU A 25 9.00 -9.39 17.44
N SER A 26 10.07 -9.49 18.25
CA SER A 26 9.98 -9.61 19.71
C SER A 26 9.39 -8.39 20.40
N SER A 27 9.49 -7.19 19.80
CA SER A 27 8.83 -5.98 20.29
C SER A 27 7.30 -6.05 20.18
N LEU A 28 6.76 -6.81 19.22
CA LEU A 28 5.34 -7.20 19.20
C LEU A 28 5.07 -8.39 20.13
N TYR A 29 5.69 -9.54 19.89
CA TYR A 29 5.55 -10.69 20.77
C TYR A 29 6.86 -11.49 20.82
N PRO A 30 7.38 -11.80 22.03
CA PRO A 30 8.61 -12.57 22.16
C PRO A 30 8.45 -14.03 21.68
N SER A 31 7.21 -14.52 21.57
CA SER A 31 6.88 -15.84 21.03
C SER A 31 5.39 -15.94 20.71
N ASP A 32 5.02 -16.97 19.92
CA ASP A 32 3.63 -17.33 19.65
C ASP A 32 2.81 -17.53 20.95
N ALA A 33 3.44 -18.00 22.04
CA ALA A 33 2.75 -18.14 23.33
C ALA A 33 2.32 -16.79 23.95
N GLY A 34 3.08 -15.71 23.71
CA GLY A 34 2.68 -14.37 24.13
C GLY A 34 1.50 -13.86 23.31
N TRP A 35 1.48 -14.15 22.02
CA TRP A 35 0.35 -13.85 21.15
C TRP A 35 -0.92 -14.57 21.60
N GLU A 36 -0.83 -15.87 21.93
CA GLU A 36 -1.99 -16.65 22.38
C GLU A 36 -2.64 -16.08 23.65
N GLN A 37 -1.84 -15.64 24.62
CA GLN A 37 -2.34 -15.02 25.85
C GLN A 37 -3.10 -13.73 25.58
N ASP A 38 -2.59 -12.89 24.68
CA ASP A 38 -3.26 -11.64 24.32
C ASP A 38 -4.49 -11.87 23.43
N PHE A 39 -4.47 -12.92 22.60
CA PHE A 39 -5.64 -13.33 21.82
C PHE A 39 -6.79 -13.82 22.72
N GLU A 40 -6.49 -14.57 23.79
CA GLU A 40 -7.48 -14.95 24.80
C GLU A 40 -8.07 -13.71 25.49
N LYS A 41 -7.22 -12.79 25.95
CA LYS A 41 -7.67 -11.51 26.54
C LYS A 41 -8.53 -10.71 25.59
N PHE A 42 -8.17 -10.65 24.30
CA PHE A 42 -8.96 -9.97 23.28
C PHE A 42 -10.38 -10.56 23.19
N GLY A 43 -10.50 -11.89 23.19
CA GLY A 43 -11.78 -12.58 23.20
C GLY A 43 -12.63 -12.31 24.44
N GLU A 44 -12.02 -12.13 25.61
CA GLU A 44 -12.68 -11.77 26.87
C GLU A 44 -13.05 -10.28 26.95
N LEU A 45 -12.31 -9.41 26.27
CA LEU A 45 -12.47 -7.96 26.33
C LEU A 45 -13.65 -7.48 25.47
N ILE A 46 -13.76 -7.97 24.24
CA ILE A 46 -14.72 -7.46 23.25
C ILE A 46 -16.21 -7.53 23.66
N PRO A 47 -16.71 -8.48 24.48
CA PRO A 47 -18.11 -8.47 24.93
C PRO A 47 -18.48 -7.22 25.75
N ARG A 48 -17.50 -6.52 26.34
CA ARG A 48 -17.74 -5.30 27.11
C ARG A 48 -18.30 -4.15 26.26
N TYR A 49 -18.18 -4.18 24.93
CA TYR A 49 -18.88 -3.22 24.06
C TYR A 49 -20.39 -3.16 24.37
N GLU A 50 -21.05 -4.27 24.71
CA GLU A 50 -22.49 -4.25 25.03
C GLU A 50 -22.84 -3.37 26.24
N SER A 51 -21.89 -3.16 27.17
CA SER A 51 -22.12 -2.32 28.36
C SER A 51 -22.29 -0.82 28.07
N PHE A 52 -21.90 -0.36 26.87
CA PHE A 52 -22.02 1.03 26.43
C PHE A 52 -23.21 1.25 25.47
N ARG A 53 -23.87 0.18 25.02
CA ARG A 53 -24.94 0.24 24.01
C ARG A 53 -26.15 1.03 24.52
N GLY A 54 -26.56 2.04 23.76
CA GLY A 54 -27.65 2.95 24.08
C GLY A 54 -27.31 4.04 25.09
N ARG A 55 -26.03 4.17 25.49
CA ARG A 55 -25.61 5.00 26.63
C ARG A 55 -24.69 6.16 26.25
N LEU A 56 -24.22 6.23 24.99
CA LEU A 56 -23.23 7.24 24.58
C LEU A 56 -23.75 8.68 24.70
N SER A 57 -25.08 8.87 24.70
CA SER A 57 -25.74 10.16 24.91
C SER A 57 -26.03 10.50 26.38
N GLU A 58 -25.67 9.64 27.35
CA GLU A 58 -25.90 9.90 28.80
C GLU A 58 -25.03 11.05 29.32
N GLY A 59 -23.82 11.22 28.81
CA GLY A 59 -22.93 12.32 29.16
C GLY A 59 -21.52 12.18 28.56
N PRO A 60 -20.70 13.25 28.57
CA PRO A 60 -19.33 13.23 28.06
C PRO A 60 -18.45 12.16 28.71
N ARG A 61 -18.64 11.91 30.01
CA ARG A 61 -17.91 10.89 30.75
C ARG A 61 -18.15 9.47 30.19
N VAL A 62 -19.41 9.12 29.91
CA VAL A 62 -19.74 7.78 29.39
C VAL A 62 -19.17 7.58 27.99
N LEU A 63 -19.23 8.63 27.16
CA LEU A 63 -18.60 8.61 25.84
C LEU A 63 -17.06 8.46 25.95
N ALA A 64 -16.42 9.21 26.84
CA ALA A 64 -14.98 9.11 27.06
C ALA A 64 -14.57 7.70 27.54
N GLU A 65 -15.31 7.11 28.48
CA GLU A 65 -15.08 5.74 28.95
C GLU A 65 -15.23 4.71 27.82
N CYS A 66 -16.15 4.94 26.89
CA CYS A 66 -16.33 4.09 25.71
C CYS A 66 -15.19 4.25 24.70
N LEU A 67 -14.78 5.48 24.39
CA LEU A 67 -13.70 5.76 23.43
C LEU A 67 -12.36 5.22 23.95
N GLU A 68 -12.07 5.40 25.24
CA GLU A 68 -10.88 4.83 25.87
C GLU A 68 -10.88 3.29 25.77
N PHE A 69 -12.04 2.66 25.98
CA PHE A 69 -12.17 1.22 25.83
C PHE A 69 -11.98 0.77 24.36
N ASP A 70 -12.56 1.49 23.41
CA ASP A 70 -12.43 1.25 21.97
C ASP A 70 -10.95 1.31 21.55
N LEU A 71 -10.20 2.33 21.97
CA LEU A 71 -8.77 2.44 21.72
C LEU A 71 -7.95 1.31 22.34
N GLN A 72 -8.31 0.83 23.54
CA GLN A 72 -7.64 -0.31 24.16
C GLN A 72 -7.84 -1.60 23.37
N VAL A 73 -9.05 -1.83 22.86
CA VAL A 73 -9.37 -2.97 22.00
C VAL A 73 -8.61 -2.87 20.67
N ASP A 74 -8.63 -1.70 20.04
CA ASP A 74 -7.99 -1.47 18.75
C ASP A 74 -6.47 -1.60 18.82
N ARG A 75 -5.82 -1.06 19.85
CA ARG A 75 -4.36 -1.21 20.05
C ARG A 75 -3.95 -2.67 20.25
N LEU A 76 -4.74 -3.44 20.99
CA LEU A 76 -4.51 -4.88 21.15
C LEU A 76 -4.74 -5.63 19.83
N ALA A 77 -5.79 -5.27 19.08
CA ALA A 77 -6.10 -5.86 17.79
C ALA A 77 -4.99 -5.59 16.76
N GLU A 78 -4.47 -4.36 16.69
CA GLU A 78 -3.36 -4.00 15.81
C GLU A 78 -2.13 -4.85 16.10
N ARG A 79 -1.75 -4.99 17.38
CA ARG A 79 -0.60 -5.79 17.79
C ARG A 79 -0.76 -7.26 17.41
N LEU A 80 -1.92 -7.86 17.69
CA LEU A 80 -2.24 -9.26 17.34
C LEU A 80 -2.25 -9.48 15.83
N GLY A 81 -2.92 -8.59 15.10
CA GLY A 81 -3.08 -8.66 13.65
C GLY A 81 -1.77 -8.48 12.92
N THR A 82 -0.96 -7.51 13.34
CA THR A 82 0.34 -7.23 12.71
C THR A 82 1.30 -8.39 12.90
N TYR A 83 1.38 -8.96 14.10
CA TYR A 83 2.24 -10.13 14.32
C TYR A 83 1.83 -11.32 13.43
N ALA A 84 0.54 -11.66 13.39
CA ALA A 84 0.05 -12.76 12.56
C ALA A 84 0.30 -12.51 11.07
N PHE A 85 0.09 -11.26 10.61
CA PHE A 85 0.38 -10.83 9.24
C PHE A 85 1.86 -11.01 8.91
N LEU A 86 2.77 -10.39 9.68
CA LEU A 86 4.21 -10.45 9.43
C LEU A 86 4.72 -11.89 9.42
N LYS A 87 4.32 -12.72 10.40
CA LYS A 87 4.66 -14.14 10.45
C LYS A 87 4.17 -14.92 9.22
N THR A 88 3.00 -14.56 8.68
CA THR A 88 2.48 -15.17 7.44
C THR A 88 3.29 -14.75 6.21
N THR A 89 3.81 -13.51 6.19
CA THR A 89 4.61 -13.02 5.05
C THR A 89 6.00 -13.68 4.96
N GLU A 90 6.53 -14.19 6.07
CA GLU A 90 7.80 -14.94 6.12
C GLU A 90 7.74 -16.24 5.30
N ASP A 91 6.58 -16.90 5.32
CA ASP A 91 6.27 -18.12 4.58
C ASP A 91 4.75 -18.29 4.44
N GLN A 92 4.23 -17.93 3.26
CA GLN A 92 2.81 -17.99 2.90
C GLN A 92 2.27 -19.43 2.88
N ALA A 93 3.12 -20.46 2.85
CA ALA A 93 2.71 -21.86 2.91
C ALA A 93 2.66 -22.41 4.36
N CYS A 94 3.02 -21.61 5.37
CA CYS A 94 3.01 -22.04 6.76
C CYS A 94 1.58 -22.09 7.34
N ASN A 95 1.01 -23.29 7.40
CA ASN A 95 -0.34 -23.54 7.94
C ASN A 95 -0.56 -22.95 9.35
N ALA A 96 0.47 -22.93 10.20
CA ALA A 96 0.35 -22.41 11.56
C ALA A 96 0.07 -20.89 11.58
N TYR A 97 0.79 -20.11 10.76
CA TYR A 97 0.61 -18.66 10.70
C TYR A 97 -0.62 -18.25 9.88
N GLN A 98 -0.99 -19.04 8.87
CA GLN A 98 -2.31 -18.91 8.23
C GLN A 98 -3.45 -19.10 9.24
N ALA A 99 -3.35 -20.09 10.13
CA ALA A 99 -4.36 -20.32 11.16
C ALA A 99 -4.43 -19.17 12.19
N LEU A 100 -3.28 -18.60 12.60
CA LEU A 100 -3.24 -17.43 13.46
C LEU A 100 -3.96 -16.23 12.83
N THR A 101 -3.66 -15.93 11.57
CA THR A 101 -4.31 -14.86 10.81
C THR A 101 -5.82 -15.08 10.71
N ALA A 102 -6.26 -16.30 10.37
CA ALA A 102 -7.68 -16.63 10.26
C ALA A 102 -8.41 -16.49 11.62
N ARG A 103 -7.79 -16.94 12.72
CA ARG A 103 -8.36 -16.80 14.07
C ARG A 103 -8.52 -15.33 14.47
N PHE A 104 -7.48 -14.52 14.24
CA PHE A 104 -7.54 -13.08 14.48
C PHE A 104 -8.64 -12.42 13.66
N GLN A 105 -8.70 -12.67 12.35
CA GLN A 105 -9.71 -12.09 11.47
C GLN A 105 -11.15 -12.40 11.94
N ASN A 106 -11.42 -13.64 12.34
CA ASN A 106 -12.73 -14.02 12.89
C ASN A 106 -13.06 -13.24 14.17
N ALA A 107 -12.10 -13.10 15.09
CA ALA A 107 -12.29 -12.35 16.33
C ALA A 107 -12.47 -10.84 16.08
N ALA A 108 -11.69 -10.26 15.15
CA ALA A 108 -11.78 -8.86 14.77
C ALA A 108 -13.14 -8.53 14.11
N VAL A 109 -13.66 -9.42 13.25
CA VAL A 109 -15.01 -9.27 12.69
C VAL A 109 -16.07 -9.25 13.79
N LYS A 110 -15.96 -10.14 14.78
CA LYS A 110 -16.87 -10.16 15.93
C LYS A 110 -16.77 -8.88 16.77
N ALA A 111 -15.57 -8.37 17.00
CA ALA A 111 -15.34 -7.10 17.70
C ALA A 111 -16.02 -5.94 16.95
N GLY A 112 -15.81 -5.84 15.64
CA GLY A 112 -16.45 -4.81 14.80
C GLY A 112 -17.98 -4.91 14.78
N GLN A 113 -18.55 -6.12 14.84
CA GLN A 113 -20.01 -6.29 14.98
C GLN A 113 -20.52 -5.74 16.32
N LEU A 114 -19.81 -6.02 17.42
CA LEU A 114 -20.18 -5.53 18.75
C LEU A 114 -20.02 -4.00 18.86
N ALA A 115 -19.01 -3.42 18.20
CA ALA A 115 -18.75 -1.97 18.17
C ALA A 115 -19.59 -1.20 17.11
N SER A 116 -20.31 -1.89 16.22
CA SER A 116 -20.97 -1.29 15.05
C SER A 116 -21.98 -0.17 15.37
N TYR A 117 -22.51 -0.13 16.60
CA TYR A 117 -23.47 0.89 17.03
C TYR A 117 -22.82 2.20 17.47
N LEU A 118 -21.52 2.21 17.77
CA LEU A 118 -20.84 3.38 18.36
C LEU A 118 -21.01 4.62 17.48
N ARG A 119 -20.67 4.51 16.20
CA ARG A 119 -20.77 5.62 15.25
C ARG A 119 -22.22 6.11 15.05
N PRO A 120 -23.21 5.23 14.78
CA PRO A 120 -24.62 5.64 14.75
C PRO A 120 -25.10 6.35 16.01
N GLU A 121 -24.75 5.86 17.21
CA GLU A 121 -25.17 6.47 18.47
C GLU A 121 -24.51 7.84 18.69
N ILE A 122 -23.23 8.00 18.35
CA ILE A 122 -22.55 9.31 18.40
C ILE A 122 -23.20 10.30 17.43
N LEU A 123 -23.52 9.88 16.21
CA LEU A 123 -24.19 10.72 15.21
C LEU A 123 -25.64 11.08 15.59
N ALA A 124 -26.29 10.26 16.42
CA ALA A 124 -27.64 10.52 16.92
C ALA A 124 -27.67 11.60 18.02
N ILE A 125 -26.53 11.94 18.65
CA ILE A 125 -26.46 13.00 19.67
C ILE A 125 -26.88 14.35 19.04
N PRO A 126 -27.86 15.08 19.59
CA PRO A 126 -28.30 16.38 19.04
C PRO A 126 -27.16 17.41 18.94
N ASP A 127 -27.16 18.28 17.92
CA ASP A 127 -26.06 19.24 17.66
C ASP A 127 -25.72 20.10 18.88
N GLU A 128 -26.72 20.62 19.59
CA GLU A 128 -26.52 21.43 20.78
C GLU A 128 -25.86 20.66 21.93
N GLN A 129 -26.14 19.35 22.04
CA GLN A 129 -25.52 18.47 23.03
C GLN A 129 -24.11 18.07 22.58
N PHE A 130 -23.93 17.75 21.31
CA PHE A 130 -22.64 17.40 20.73
C PHE A 130 -21.62 18.55 20.86
N ALA A 131 -22.05 19.78 20.64
CA ALA A 131 -21.22 20.97 20.86
C ALA A 131 -20.74 21.09 22.32
N LYS A 132 -21.56 20.68 23.30
CA LYS A 132 -21.14 20.64 24.71
C LYS A 132 -20.12 19.52 24.97
N TYR A 133 -20.24 18.39 24.26
CA TYR A 133 -19.33 17.25 24.38
C TYR A 133 -17.93 17.61 23.86
N LEU A 134 -17.85 18.28 22.70
CA LEU A 134 -16.57 18.76 22.16
C LEU A 134 -15.82 19.73 23.10
N ASN A 135 -16.53 20.37 24.03
CA ASN A 135 -15.92 21.28 25.01
C ASN A 135 -15.73 20.65 26.40
N ALA A 136 -16.07 19.37 26.57
CA ALA A 136 -16.02 18.70 27.86
C ALA A 136 -14.57 18.28 28.20
N PRO A 137 -14.07 18.58 29.41
CA PRO A 137 -12.71 18.21 29.82
C PRO A 137 -12.41 16.70 29.71
N GLU A 138 -13.42 15.84 29.91
CA GLU A 138 -13.31 14.39 29.83
C GLU A 138 -13.03 13.86 28.41
N LEU A 139 -13.39 14.63 27.38
CA LEU A 139 -13.21 14.28 25.98
C LEU A 139 -11.99 14.95 25.35
N ARG A 140 -11.20 15.70 26.14
CA ARG A 140 -9.96 16.30 25.67
C ARG A 140 -9.02 15.22 25.13
N GLY A 141 -8.61 15.36 23.88
CA GLY A 141 -7.78 14.37 23.19
C GLY A 141 -8.58 13.45 22.25
N TYR A 142 -9.91 13.53 22.27
CA TYR A 142 -10.81 12.85 21.33
C TYR A 142 -11.48 13.83 20.35
N ASP A 143 -11.16 15.12 20.45
CA ASP A 143 -11.82 16.20 19.72
C ASP A 143 -11.84 15.94 18.20
N LEU A 144 -10.69 15.60 17.62
CA LEU A 144 -10.57 15.33 16.19
C LEU A 144 -11.29 14.03 15.77
N VAL A 145 -11.30 12.99 16.63
CA VAL A 145 -12.09 11.77 16.37
C VAL A 145 -13.57 12.12 16.27
N LEU A 146 -14.07 12.88 17.24
CA LEU A 146 -15.47 13.29 17.31
C LEU A 146 -15.85 14.24 16.16
N GLU A 147 -15.02 15.23 15.85
CA GLU A 147 -15.21 16.12 14.71
C GLU A 147 -15.28 15.34 13.39
N ARG A 148 -14.37 14.38 13.18
CA ARG A 148 -14.37 13.53 11.99
C ARG A 148 -15.64 12.69 11.88
N ILE A 149 -16.14 12.12 12.97
CA ILE A 149 -17.42 11.42 12.99
C ILE A 149 -18.55 12.39 12.64
N HIS A 150 -18.61 13.53 13.33
CA HIS A 150 -19.66 14.52 13.19
C HIS A 150 -19.77 15.10 11.78
N ARG A 151 -18.64 15.27 11.07
CA ARG A 151 -18.63 15.69 9.66
C ARG A 151 -19.54 14.83 8.78
N TYR A 152 -19.72 13.54 9.08
CA TYR A 152 -20.61 12.67 8.30
C TYR A 152 -22.10 12.87 8.56
N ARG A 153 -22.50 13.68 9.55
CA ARG A 153 -23.92 13.88 9.90
C ARG A 153 -24.80 14.30 8.71
N PRO A 154 -24.40 15.25 7.84
CA PRO A 154 -25.19 15.63 6.66
C PRO A 154 -25.33 14.50 5.63
N HIS A 155 -24.42 13.53 5.67
CA HIS A 155 -24.29 12.41 4.73
C HIS A 155 -24.75 11.06 5.32
N THR A 156 -25.29 11.10 6.54
CA THR A 156 -25.86 9.95 7.25
C THR A 156 -27.38 10.00 7.11
N LEU A 157 -27.98 8.89 6.70
CA LEU A 157 -29.41 8.79 6.46
C LEU A 157 -30.16 8.31 7.71
N SER A 158 -31.49 8.21 7.62
CA SER A 158 -32.27 7.56 8.67
C SER A 158 -31.92 6.08 8.79
N ASN A 159 -32.19 5.46 9.95
CA ASN A 159 -31.93 4.04 10.16
C ASN A 159 -32.57 3.13 9.09
N ALA A 160 -33.78 3.47 8.63
CA ALA A 160 -34.46 2.72 7.57
C ALA A 160 -33.74 2.86 6.22
N GLU A 161 -33.29 4.06 5.87
CA GLU A 161 -32.55 4.32 4.63
C GLU A 161 -31.15 3.70 4.65
N GLU A 162 -30.41 3.78 5.76
CA GLU A 162 -29.11 3.11 5.93
C GLU A 162 -29.27 1.59 5.85
N SER A 163 -30.34 1.02 6.41
CA SER A 163 -30.64 -0.41 6.27
C SER A 163 -30.91 -0.80 4.82
N LEU A 164 -31.68 0.01 4.07
CA LEU A 164 -31.91 -0.22 2.64
C LEU A 164 -30.61 -0.11 1.83
N LEU A 165 -29.76 0.86 2.12
CA LEU A 165 -28.44 1.00 1.49
C LEU A 165 -27.55 -0.23 1.78
N ALA A 166 -27.56 -0.73 3.01
CA ALA A 166 -26.79 -1.91 3.39
C ALA A 166 -27.28 -3.16 2.65
N LEU A 167 -28.61 -3.35 2.50
CA LEU A 167 -29.19 -4.47 1.77
C LEU A 167 -28.82 -4.47 0.27
N GLN A 168 -28.49 -3.32 -0.30
CA GLN A 168 -28.04 -3.21 -1.69
C GLN A 168 -26.56 -3.54 -1.90
N GLY A 169 -25.76 -3.67 -0.83
CA GLY A 169 -24.31 -3.84 -0.92
C GLY A 169 -23.86 -5.01 -1.81
N GLU A 170 -24.56 -6.15 -1.74
CA GLU A 170 -24.24 -7.31 -2.59
C GLU A 170 -24.50 -7.02 -4.07
N MET A 171 -25.61 -6.35 -4.39
CA MET A 171 -25.93 -5.95 -5.77
C MET A 171 -24.92 -4.92 -6.29
N ALA A 172 -24.55 -3.94 -5.46
CA ALA A 172 -23.58 -2.90 -5.82
C ALA A 172 -22.19 -3.46 -6.19
N GLN A 173 -21.79 -4.58 -5.58
CA GLN A 173 -20.50 -5.22 -5.89
C GLN A 173 -20.51 -6.06 -7.18
N THR A 174 -21.68 -6.33 -7.76
CA THR A 174 -21.82 -7.29 -8.89
C THR A 174 -20.94 -6.91 -10.08
N ALA A 175 -20.86 -5.63 -10.42
CA ALA A 175 -20.05 -5.14 -11.54
C ALA A 175 -18.55 -5.41 -11.35
N SER A 176 -18.01 -5.09 -10.16
CA SER A 176 -16.61 -5.36 -9.80
C SER A 176 -16.31 -6.86 -9.71
N LYS A 177 -17.24 -7.66 -9.17
CA LYS A 177 -17.13 -9.13 -9.15
C LYS A 177 -17.07 -9.70 -10.57
N ALA A 178 -17.98 -9.29 -11.45
CA ALA A 178 -18.01 -9.74 -12.85
C ALA A 178 -16.74 -9.34 -13.61
N PHE A 179 -16.26 -8.09 -13.44
CA PHE A 179 -14.99 -7.65 -14.02
C PHE A 179 -13.82 -8.53 -13.57
N ARG A 180 -13.69 -8.82 -12.26
CA ARG A 180 -12.61 -9.68 -11.74
C ARG A 180 -12.71 -11.12 -12.25
N GLN A 181 -13.91 -11.71 -12.29
CA GLN A 181 -14.08 -13.05 -12.85
C GLN A 181 -13.64 -13.08 -14.32
N LEU A 182 -14.06 -12.09 -15.12
CA LEU A 182 -13.61 -11.99 -16.51
C LEU A 182 -12.09 -11.80 -16.59
N ASN A 183 -11.55 -10.77 -15.94
CA ASN A 183 -10.16 -10.34 -16.10
C ASN A 183 -9.14 -11.33 -15.52
N ASP A 184 -9.44 -11.92 -14.36
CA ASP A 184 -8.49 -12.71 -13.58
C ASP A 184 -8.63 -14.21 -13.83
N ALA A 185 -9.83 -14.68 -14.20
CA ALA A 185 -10.11 -16.11 -14.38
C ALA A 185 -10.38 -16.49 -15.85
N ASP A 186 -11.28 -15.78 -16.53
CA ASP A 186 -11.80 -16.22 -17.84
C ASP A 186 -10.92 -15.81 -19.01
N LEU A 187 -10.37 -14.58 -19.01
CA LEU A 187 -9.52 -14.10 -20.09
C LEU A 187 -8.28 -15.00 -20.24
N LYS A 188 -8.02 -15.40 -21.48
CA LYS A 188 -6.83 -16.15 -21.89
C LYS A 188 -6.11 -15.36 -22.98
N PHE A 189 -4.93 -14.86 -22.65
CA PHE A 189 -4.14 -14.01 -23.57
C PHE A 189 -3.28 -14.83 -24.54
N GLY A 190 -3.30 -16.16 -24.43
CA GLY A 190 -2.58 -17.08 -25.31
C GLY A 190 -1.07 -17.09 -25.05
N VAL A 191 -0.29 -17.50 -26.05
CA VAL A 191 1.16 -17.75 -25.91
C VAL A 191 1.98 -16.74 -26.72
N VAL A 192 3.10 -16.27 -26.17
CA VAL A 192 4.07 -15.39 -26.84
C VAL A 192 5.45 -16.03 -26.76
N GLU A 193 6.30 -15.82 -27.78
CA GLU A 193 7.71 -16.21 -27.71
C GLU A 193 8.52 -15.14 -26.98
N ASP A 194 9.34 -15.53 -26.01
CA ASP A 194 10.24 -14.62 -25.29
C ASP A 194 11.52 -14.29 -26.10
N GLU A 195 12.41 -13.46 -25.54
CA GLU A 195 13.70 -13.13 -26.16
C GLU A 195 14.64 -14.31 -26.39
N HIS A 196 14.33 -15.48 -25.82
CA HIS A 196 15.08 -16.73 -25.97
C HIS A 196 14.40 -17.71 -26.92
N GLY A 197 13.27 -17.33 -27.54
CA GLY A 197 12.48 -18.18 -28.43
C GLY A 197 11.68 -19.26 -27.69
N GLN A 198 11.47 -19.12 -26.38
CA GLN A 198 10.63 -20.04 -25.61
C GLN A 198 9.18 -19.58 -25.66
N ALA A 199 8.28 -20.53 -25.89
CA ALA A 199 6.85 -20.30 -25.86
C ALA A 199 6.36 -20.18 -24.41
N VAL A 200 5.88 -18.99 -24.05
CA VAL A 200 5.41 -18.67 -22.69
C VAL A 200 3.95 -18.23 -22.73
N GLU A 201 3.13 -18.77 -21.84
CA GLU A 201 1.74 -18.33 -21.67
C GLU A 201 1.71 -16.90 -21.11
N LEU A 202 1.00 -16.01 -21.81
CA LEU A 202 0.81 -14.62 -21.43
C LEU A 202 -0.30 -14.52 -20.37
N SER A 203 -0.02 -13.78 -19.30
CA SER A 203 -0.93 -13.57 -18.18
C SER A 203 -0.83 -12.13 -17.67
N ASN A 204 -1.77 -11.74 -16.80
CA ASN A 204 -1.69 -10.45 -16.10
C ASN A 204 -0.40 -10.30 -15.27
N SER A 205 0.14 -11.40 -14.74
CA SER A 205 1.31 -11.37 -13.84
C SER A 205 2.64 -11.21 -14.57
N ASN A 206 2.75 -11.67 -15.82
CA ASN A 206 3.99 -11.61 -16.59
C ASN A 206 3.96 -10.59 -17.75
N PHE A 207 2.81 -9.97 -18.03
CA PHE A 207 2.68 -9.01 -19.12
C PHE A 207 3.72 -7.87 -19.03
N SER A 208 3.93 -7.31 -17.85
CA SER A 208 4.92 -6.25 -17.62
C SER A 208 6.35 -6.71 -17.90
N GLN A 209 6.68 -7.99 -17.65
CA GLN A 209 7.99 -8.57 -17.96
C GLN A 209 8.25 -8.59 -19.46
N PHE A 210 7.24 -8.92 -20.27
CA PHE A 210 7.38 -8.85 -21.73
C PHE A 210 7.57 -7.42 -22.22
N LEU A 211 6.92 -6.42 -21.61
CA LEU A 211 7.04 -5.01 -21.99
C LEU A 211 8.43 -4.39 -21.68
N ILE A 212 9.25 -5.06 -20.87
CA ILE A 212 10.63 -4.65 -20.61
C ILE A 212 11.66 -5.46 -21.40
N SER A 213 11.22 -6.41 -22.23
CA SER A 213 12.13 -7.22 -23.06
C SER A 213 12.97 -6.33 -23.99
N PRO A 214 14.28 -6.61 -24.16
CA PRO A 214 15.12 -5.85 -25.08
C PRO A 214 14.70 -6.05 -26.55
N VAL A 215 14.02 -7.15 -26.87
CA VAL A 215 13.56 -7.48 -28.23
C VAL A 215 12.21 -6.81 -28.50
N ARG A 216 12.16 -5.92 -29.49
CA ARG A 216 10.96 -5.11 -29.77
C ARG A 216 9.77 -5.95 -30.21
N GLU A 217 10.03 -6.99 -31.00
CA GLU A 217 9.05 -7.91 -31.54
C GLU A 217 8.31 -8.64 -30.41
N VAL A 218 9.02 -9.02 -29.34
CA VAL A 218 8.45 -9.63 -28.13
C VAL A 218 7.48 -8.65 -27.45
N ARG A 219 7.90 -7.39 -27.25
CA ARG A 219 7.05 -6.35 -26.65
C ARG A 219 5.79 -6.10 -27.47
N GLN A 220 5.95 -5.96 -28.79
CA GLN A 220 4.86 -5.71 -29.72
C GLN A 220 3.86 -6.89 -29.75
N ALA A 221 4.36 -8.12 -29.85
CA ALA A 221 3.54 -9.33 -29.86
C ALA A 221 2.74 -9.47 -28.56
N ALA A 222 3.41 -9.31 -27.41
CA ALA A 222 2.75 -9.36 -26.10
C ALA A 222 1.68 -8.28 -25.96
N PHE A 223 1.99 -7.04 -26.35
CA PHE A 223 1.05 -5.92 -26.27
C PHE A 223 -0.21 -6.15 -27.10
N HIS A 224 -0.06 -6.47 -28.39
CA HIS A 224 -1.24 -6.66 -29.25
C HIS A 224 -2.06 -7.86 -28.83
N LYS A 225 -1.42 -8.97 -28.46
CA LYS A 225 -2.13 -10.18 -28.02
C LYS A 225 -2.87 -9.99 -26.71
N TYR A 226 -2.28 -9.22 -25.78
CA TYR A 226 -2.93 -8.82 -24.54
C TYR A 226 -4.19 -8.00 -24.82
N TYR A 227 -4.07 -6.91 -25.59
CA TYR A 227 -5.17 -6.01 -25.87
C TYR A 227 -6.22 -6.55 -26.86
N GLU A 228 -5.91 -7.56 -27.66
CA GLU A 228 -6.88 -8.28 -28.48
C GLU A 228 -8.00 -8.88 -27.62
N GLN A 229 -7.67 -9.42 -26.44
CA GLN A 229 -8.67 -9.95 -25.52
C GLN A 229 -9.55 -8.85 -24.92
N PHE A 230 -8.97 -7.70 -24.58
CA PHE A 230 -9.76 -6.55 -24.09
C PHE A 230 -10.68 -6.01 -25.19
N ALA A 231 -10.19 -5.90 -26.43
CA ALA A 231 -11.00 -5.46 -27.58
C ALA A 231 -12.14 -6.45 -27.87
N ALA A 232 -11.87 -7.76 -27.84
CA ALA A 232 -12.88 -8.80 -28.06
C ALA A 232 -14.01 -8.78 -27.01
N HIS A 233 -13.76 -8.21 -25.82
CA HIS A 233 -14.70 -8.14 -24.71
C HIS A 233 -15.09 -6.69 -24.34
N GLU A 234 -14.86 -5.73 -25.24
CA GLU A 234 -15.04 -4.28 -24.96
C GLU A 234 -16.45 -3.94 -24.45
N ASN A 235 -17.48 -4.63 -24.95
CA ASN A 235 -18.88 -4.41 -24.55
C ASN A 235 -19.12 -4.82 -23.09
N THR A 236 -18.62 -5.99 -22.69
CA THR A 236 -18.75 -6.50 -21.32
C THR A 236 -17.95 -5.63 -20.35
N LEU A 237 -16.72 -5.26 -20.73
CA LEU A 237 -15.86 -4.37 -19.94
C LEU A 237 -16.49 -2.98 -19.79
N SER A 238 -17.10 -2.44 -20.84
CA SER A 238 -17.82 -1.16 -20.79
C SER A 238 -19.04 -1.24 -19.87
N ALA A 239 -19.80 -2.34 -19.92
CA ALA A 239 -20.96 -2.54 -19.07
C ALA A 239 -20.59 -2.69 -17.58
N THR A 240 -19.51 -3.40 -17.25
CA THR A 240 -19.03 -3.52 -15.87
C THR A 240 -18.47 -2.21 -15.35
N LEU A 241 -17.72 -1.46 -16.16
CA LEU A 241 -17.26 -0.11 -15.79
C LEU A 241 -18.43 0.84 -15.54
N ALA A 242 -19.41 0.89 -16.45
CA ALA A 242 -20.61 1.71 -16.28
C ALA A 242 -21.39 1.34 -15.01
N GLY A 243 -21.52 0.04 -14.71
CA GLY A 243 -22.14 -0.44 -13.46
C GLY A 243 -21.41 0.05 -12.21
N SER A 244 -20.07 0.04 -12.22
CA SER A 244 -19.25 0.58 -11.13
C SER A 244 -19.50 2.08 -10.93
N VAL A 245 -19.44 2.86 -12.01
CA VAL A 245 -19.68 4.32 -11.98
C VAL A 245 -21.10 4.65 -11.54
N HIS A 246 -22.11 3.87 -11.97
CA HIS A 246 -23.47 4.03 -11.48
C HIS A 246 -23.59 3.80 -9.97
N GLY A 247 -22.81 2.87 -9.41
CA GLY A 247 -22.69 2.68 -7.97
C GLY A 247 -22.18 3.94 -7.27
N ASP A 248 -21.08 4.50 -7.76
CA ASP A 248 -20.49 5.74 -7.20
C ASP A 248 -21.46 6.92 -7.27
N VAL A 249 -22.19 7.08 -8.38
CA VAL A 249 -23.20 8.13 -8.56
C VAL A 249 -24.40 7.90 -7.63
N TYR A 250 -24.84 6.66 -7.50
CA TYR A 250 -25.95 6.30 -6.61
C TYR A 250 -25.63 6.62 -5.15
N TYR A 251 -24.49 6.15 -4.64
CA TYR A 251 -24.11 6.40 -3.24
C TYR A 251 -23.86 7.87 -2.96
N ALA A 252 -23.22 8.60 -3.89
CA ALA A 252 -23.02 10.04 -3.74
C ALA A 252 -24.35 10.79 -3.61
N ARG A 253 -25.31 10.51 -4.51
CA ARG A 253 -26.64 11.12 -4.47
C ARG A 253 -27.44 10.72 -3.24
N ALA A 254 -27.47 9.42 -2.92
CA ALA A 254 -28.19 8.91 -1.76
C ALA A 254 -27.68 9.56 -0.47
N ARG A 255 -26.35 9.69 -0.33
CA ARG A 255 -25.69 10.36 0.81
C ARG A 255 -25.55 11.87 0.66
N LYS A 256 -26.31 12.50 -0.26
CA LYS A 256 -26.43 13.96 -0.40
C LYS A 256 -25.12 14.70 -0.69
N TYR A 257 -24.16 14.05 -1.34
CA TYR A 257 -22.98 14.72 -1.89
C TYR A 257 -23.30 15.44 -3.19
N SER A 258 -22.53 16.47 -3.53
CA SER A 258 -22.72 17.23 -4.77
C SER A 258 -22.30 16.45 -6.01
N SER A 259 -21.35 15.52 -5.87
CA SER A 259 -20.84 14.65 -6.92
C SER A 259 -20.17 13.40 -6.32
N SER A 260 -19.88 12.39 -7.14
CA SER A 260 -19.08 11.23 -6.72
C SER A 260 -17.64 11.61 -6.36
N LEU A 261 -17.09 12.66 -7.00
CA LEU A 261 -15.77 13.19 -6.65
C LEU A 261 -15.78 13.80 -5.24
N ASP A 262 -16.77 14.63 -4.94
CA ASP A 262 -16.97 15.22 -3.61
C ASP A 262 -17.12 14.12 -2.53
N ALA A 263 -17.91 13.08 -2.81
CA ALA A 263 -18.06 11.92 -1.92
C ALA A 263 -16.73 11.19 -1.66
N ALA A 264 -15.89 11.02 -2.69
CA ALA A 264 -14.60 10.33 -2.59
C ALA A 264 -13.52 11.16 -1.86
N LEU A 265 -13.56 12.49 -1.97
CA LEU A 265 -12.61 13.39 -1.31
C LEU A 265 -13.03 13.76 0.13
N PHE A 266 -14.29 13.51 0.49
CA PHE A 266 -14.84 13.85 1.81
C PHE A 266 -14.08 13.22 3.00
N PRO A 267 -13.71 11.93 2.99
CA PRO A 267 -13.02 11.30 4.13
C PRO A 267 -11.74 12.04 4.53
N ASP A 268 -10.90 12.40 3.55
CA ASP A 268 -9.63 13.11 3.73
C ASP A 268 -9.78 14.64 3.81
N ASN A 269 -11.02 15.15 3.73
CA ASN A 269 -11.33 16.57 3.75
C ASN A 269 -10.61 17.38 2.66
N VAL A 270 -10.47 16.79 1.47
CA VAL A 270 -9.77 17.41 0.34
C VAL A 270 -10.75 18.24 -0.50
N PRO A 271 -10.50 19.54 -0.74
CA PRO A 271 -11.34 20.32 -1.63
C PRO A 271 -11.25 19.84 -3.08
N VAL A 272 -12.39 19.82 -3.80
CA VAL A 272 -12.45 19.48 -5.25
C VAL A 272 -11.44 20.29 -6.08
N SER A 273 -11.21 21.56 -5.72
CA SER A 273 -10.24 22.41 -6.42
C SER A 273 -8.81 21.87 -6.38
N VAL A 274 -8.42 21.08 -5.38
CA VAL A 274 -7.08 20.45 -5.33
C VAL A 274 -6.97 19.41 -6.45
N TYR A 275 -8.00 18.59 -6.64
CA TYR A 275 -8.08 17.59 -7.70
C TYR A 275 -8.05 18.23 -9.10
N ASP A 276 -8.87 19.27 -9.32
CA ASP A 276 -8.90 19.98 -10.60
C ASP A 276 -7.57 20.69 -10.91
N ASN A 277 -6.94 21.28 -9.90
CA ASN A 277 -5.65 21.95 -10.05
C ASN A 277 -4.53 20.96 -10.40
N LEU A 278 -4.55 19.74 -9.84
CA LEU A 278 -3.62 18.68 -10.21
C LEU A 278 -3.74 18.36 -11.71
N ILE A 279 -4.95 18.09 -12.18
CA ILE A 279 -5.22 17.77 -13.60
C ILE A 279 -4.75 18.91 -14.52
N ASN A 280 -5.13 20.15 -14.18
CA ASN A 280 -4.76 21.31 -14.98
C ASN A 280 -3.24 21.54 -15.00
N SER A 281 -2.57 21.35 -13.87
CA SER A 281 -1.12 21.51 -13.76
C SER A 281 -0.38 20.46 -14.60
N VAL A 282 -0.77 19.18 -14.50
CA VAL A 282 -0.14 18.11 -15.30
C VAL A 282 -0.38 18.32 -16.78
N ARG A 283 -1.62 18.60 -17.19
CA ARG A 283 -1.97 18.84 -18.61
C ARG A 283 -1.18 20.00 -19.22
N LYS A 284 -0.96 21.06 -18.46
CA LYS A 284 -0.15 22.22 -18.89
C LYS A 284 1.30 21.84 -19.19
N HIS A 285 1.84 20.80 -18.55
CA HIS A 285 3.24 20.39 -18.67
C HIS A 285 3.45 19.12 -19.52
N LEU A 286 2.40 18.59 -20.17
CA LEU A 286 2.52 17.50 -21.14
C LEU A 286 3.57 17.74 -22.26
N PRO A 287 3.85 18.98 -22.73
CA PRO A 287 4.93 19.19 -23.69
C PRO A 287 6.30 18.65 -23.24
N ALA A 288 6.62 18.68 -21.93
CA ALA A 288 7.86 18.11 -21.41
C ALA A 288 7.87 16.56 -21.52
N VAL A 289 6.71 15.94 -21.35
CA VAL A 289 6.54 14.48 -21.53
C VAL A 289 6.71 14.12 -23.00
N HIS A 290 6.17 14.92 -23.92
CA HIS A 290 6.35 14.70 -25.36
C HIS A 290 7.82 14.83 -25.77
N GLU A 291 8.55 15.81 -25.23
CA GLU A 291 9.99 15.96 -25.46
C GLU A 291 10.77 14.73 -24.97
N TYR A 292 10.44 14.22 -23.78
CA TYR A 292 11.04 13.00 -23.26
C TYR A 292 10.76 11.78 -24.15
N LEU A 293 9.53 11.60 -24.61
CA LEU A 293 9.17 10.51 -25.53
C LEU A 293 9.93 10.62 -26.87
N GLU A 294 10.16 11.84 -27.37
CA GLU A 294 10.98 12.05 -28.57
C GLU A 294 12.46 11.75 -28.33
N ILE A 295 13.00 12.05 -27.15
CA ILE A 295 14.36 11.61 -26.75
C ILE A 295 14.44 10.09 -26.75
N ARG A 296 13.46 9.41 -26.13
CA ARG A 296 13.38 7.94 -26.07
C ARG A 296 13.33 7.34 -27.47
N ARG A 297 12.47 7.85 -28.36
CA ARG A 297 12.36 7.42 -29.76
C ARG A 297 13.70 7.51 -30.49
N ARG A 298 14.37 8.67 -30.42
CA ARG A 298 15.68 8.90 -31.05
C ARG A 298 16.76 7.99 -30.48
N LYS A 299 16.81 7.83 -29.15
CA LYS A 299 17.81 6.98 -28.47
C LYS A 299 17.67 5.51 -28.85
N MET A 300 16.43 5.05 -29.02
CA MET A 300 16.13 3.67 -29.42
C MET A 300 16.21 3.44 -30.94
N GLY A 301 16.44 4.49 -31.74
CA GLY A 301 16.54 4.40 -33.21
C GLY A 301 15.22 3.99 -33.87
N LEU A 302 14.08 4.37 -33.29
CA LEU A 302 12.75 3.98 -33.79
C LEU A 302 12.17 5.05 -34.72
N ASP A 303 11.54 4.65 -35.83
CA ASP A 303 10.81 5.59 -36.70
C ASP A 303 9.57 6.15 -35.99
N GLU A 304 8.80 5.26 -35.36
CA GLU A 304 7.64 5.57 -34.53
C GLU A 304 7.77 4.93 -33.14
N LEU A 305 7.33 5.64 -32.11
CA LEU A 305 7.29 5.16 -30.73
C LEU A 305 5.87 4.70 -30.39
N HIS A 306 5.71 3.45 -29.94
CA HIS A 306 4.42 2.93 -29.48
C HIS A 306 4.40 2.73 -27.95
N HIS A 307 3.22 2.48 -27.38
CA HIS A 307 3.07 2.24 -25.93
C HIS A 307 3.98 1.12 -25.41
N TYR A 308 4.13 0.03 -26.18
CA TYR A 308 5.01 -1.09 -25.83
C TYR A 308 6.51 -0.75 -25.89
N ASP A 309 6.90 0.44 -26.35
CA ASP A 309 8.29 0.92 -26.32
C ASP A 309 8.58 1.81 -25.08
N THR A 310 7.58 2.07 -24.23
CA THR A 310 7.70 3.04 -23.12
C THR A 310 8.16 2.45 -21.79
N TYR A 311 8.17 1.12 -21.64
CA TYR A 311 8.53 0.43 -20.39
C TYR A 311 9.95 -0.14 -20.39
N VAL A 312 10.47 -0.50 -21.56
CA VAL A 312 11.85 -1.01 -21.68
C VAL A 312 12.88 0.04 -21.24
N PRO A 313 13.90 -0.33 -20.46
CA PRO A 313 15.00 0.58 -20.12
C PRO A 313 15.73 1.07 -21.38
N ILE A 314 15.89 2.39 -21.55
CA ILE A 314 16.66 2.96 -22.68
C ILE A 314 18.17 2.96 -22.42
N VAL A 315 18.57 2.74 -21.17
CA VAL A 315 19.95 2.48 -20.75
C VAL A 315 20.01 1.08 -20.14
N SER A 316 20.66 0.15 -20.83
CA SER A 316 20.85 -1.23 -20.38
C SER A 316 22.27 -1.48 -19.85
N ASP A 317 22.45 -2.66 -19.24
CA ASP A 317 23.75 -3.24 -18.87
C ASP A 317 24.52 -2.50 -17.78
N ILE A 318 23.82 -1.86 -16.84
CA ILE A 318 24.44 -1.33 -15.62
C ILE A 318 24.69 -2.48 -14.65
N GLN A 319 25.94 -2.94 -14.59
CA GLN A 319 26.37 -3.97 -13.65
C GLN A 319 26.89 -3.30 -12.37
N GLN A 320 26.04 -3.21 -11.35
CA GLN A 320 26.45 -2.83 -10.00
C GLN A 320 26.01 -3.93 -9.04
N THR A 321 26.92 -4.35 -8.18
CA THR A 321 26.61 -5.25 -7.06
C THR A 321 26.80 -4.46 -5.78
N ARG A 322 25.80 -4.47 -4.90
CA ARG A 322 25.85 -3.87 -3.57
C ARG A 322 25.40 -4.88 -2.54
N SER A 323 26.25 -5.19 -1.56
CA SER A 323 25.84 -5.94 -0.38
C SER A 323 24.74 -5.20 0.39
N TRP A 324 24.11 -5.85 1.36
CA TRP A 324 23.13 -5.18 2.21
C TRP A 324 23.78 -4.03 2.99
N GLU A 325 24.97 -4.25 3.52
CA GLU A 325 25.73 -3.24 4.29
C GLU A 325 26.06 -2.02 3.43
N GLU A 326 26.53 -2.24 2.19
CA GLU A 326 26.80 -1.15 1.24
C GLU A 326 25.52 -0.42 0.84
N ALA A 327 24.39 -1.13 0.75
CA ALA A 327 23.08 -0.52 0.50
C ALA A 327 22.66 0.38 1.67
N VAL A 328 22.76 -0.12 2.91
CA VAL A 328 22.46 0.67 4.12
C VAL A 328 23.33 1.91 4.19
N GLU A 329 24.65 1.79 4.01
CA GLU A 329 25.57 2.93 3.98
C GLU A 329 25.15 3.96 2.92
N THR A 330 24.86 3.52 1.69
CA THR A 330 24.42 4.42 0.61
C THR A 330 23.10 5.11 0.95
N VAL A 331 22.14 4.40 1.55
CA VAL A 331 20.87 4.99 1.98
C VAL A 331 21.13 6.06 3.05
N ILE A 332 21.89 5.74 4.09
CA ILE A 332 22.19 6.67 5.19
C ILE A 332 22.94 7.91 4.69
N ASP A 333 23.93 7.74 3.81
CA ASP A 333 24.67 8.84 3.19
C ASP A 333 23.77 9.75 2.34
N SER A 334 22.80 9.18 1.64
CA SER A 334 21.84 9.96 0.87
C SER A 334 20.90 10.78 1.74
N LEU A 335 20.61 10.30 2.95
CA LEU A 335 19.64 10.89 3.87
C LEU A 335 20.28 11.82 4.93
N GLN A 336 21.60 12.04 4.89
CA GLN A 336 22.30 13.01 5.75
C GLN A 336 21.63 14.40 5.84
N PRO A 337 21.02 14.97 4.77
CA PRO A 337 20.29 16.23 4.85
C PRO A 337 19.11 16.24 5.84
N LEU A 338 18.57 15.08 6.21
CA LEU A 338 17.50 14.94 7.21
C LEU A 338 18.00 15.04 8.66
N GLY A 339 19.32 15.08 8.87
CA GLY A 339 19.94 15.28 10.17
C GLY A 339 20.35 13.98 10.87
N ALA A 340 21.24 14.14 11.85
CA ALA A 340 21.90 13.01 12.52
C ALA A 340 20.93 12.10 13.28
N GLU A 341 19.89 12.65 13.92
CA GLU A 341 18.90 11.85 14.64
C GLU A 341 18.18 10.87 13.70
N TYR A 342 17.66 11.37 12.58
CA TYR A 342 17.00 10.56 11.56
C TYR A 342 17.92 9.44 11.06
N CYS A 343 19.16 9.80 10.70
CA CYS A 343 20.13 8.87 10.15
C CYS A 343 20.51 7.79 11.17
N GLN A 344 20.80 8.15 12.42
CA GLN A 344 21.20 7.20 13.46
C GLN A 344 20.07 6.23 13.81
N THR A 345 18.82 6.71 13.91
CA THR A 345 17.66 5.86 14.15
C THR A 345 17.46 4.85 13.02
N LEU A 346 17.50 5.33 11.76
CA LEU A 346 17.30 4.45 10.61
C LEU A 346 18.46 3.46 10.47
N GLU A 347 19.71 3.90 10.63
CA GLU A 347 20.90 3.05 10.56
C GLU A 347 20.83 1.92 11.60
N ALA A 348 20.47 2.25 12.85
CA ALA A 348 20.31 1.25 13.90
C ALA A 348 19.23 0.20 13.54
N GLY A 349 18.14 0.63 12.89
CA GLY A 349 17.09 -0.25 12.41
C GLY A 349 17.53 -1.17 11.26
N LEU A 350 18.14 -0.60 10.23
CA LEU A 350 18.56 -1.31 9.01
C LEU A 350 19.77 -2.23 9.22
N ALA A 351 20.73 -1.80 10.04
CA ALA A 351 21.87 -2.63 10.48
C ALA A 351 21.42 -3.67 11.53
N GLY A 352 20.37 -3.35 12.29
CA GLY A 352 19.68 -4.27 13.16
C GLY A 352 18.74 -5.20 12.40
N ARG A 353 17.62 -5.52 13.04
CA ARG A 353 16.64 -6.50 12.58
C ARG A 353 15.25 -5.88 12.37
N TRP A 354 15.18 -4.66 11.82
CA TRP A 354 13.93 -4.16 11.24
C TRP A 354 13.60 -4.85 9.92
N CYS A 355 14.62 -5.34 9.19
CA CYS A 355 14.46 -5.87 7.85
C CYS A 355 14.48 -7.40 7.77
N ASP A 356 13.53 -7.97 7.04
CA ASP A 356 13.59 -9.34 6.52
C ASP A 356 14.12 -9.29 5.08
N ARG A 357 15.42 -9.54 4.90
CA ARG A 357 16.22 -8.91 3.83
C ARG A 357 16.09 -9.58 2.45
N TYR A 358 16.19 -10.90 2.42
CA TYR A 358 16.40 -11.67 1.18
C TYR A 358 15.23 -12.58 0.82
N PRO A 359 15.12 -13.05 -0.44
CA PRO A 359 14.13 -14.05 -0.82
C PRO A 359 14.35 -15.42 -0.16
N ASN A 360 13.28 -16.05 0.32
CA ASN A 360 13.24 -17.45 0.74
C ASN A 360 12.02 -18.17 0.14
N GLN A 361 11.99 -19.51 0.19
CA GLN A 361 10.82 -20.27 -0.25
C GLN A 361 9.58 -19.85 0.54
N GLY A 362 8.47 -19.62 -0.16
CA GLY A 362 7.19 -19.25 0.44
C GLY A 362 7.07 -17.78 0.89
N LYS A 363 8.16 -17.00 0.88
CA LYS A 363 8.11 -15.58 1.28
C LYS A 363 7.19 -14.78 0.36
N GLN A 364 6.47 -13.82 0.94
CA GLN A 364 5.67 -12.88 0.17
C GLN A 364 6.52 -12.11 -0.84
N SER A 365 6.00 -11.93 -2.06
CA SER A 365 6.66 -11.17 -3.12
C SER A 365 6.62 -9.66 -2.87
N GLY A 366 7.55 -8.93 -3.49
CA GLY A 366 7.62 -7.47 -3.42
C GLY A 366 8.40 -6.97 -2.21
N ALA A 367 8.05 -5.79 -1.75
CA ALA A 367 8.54 -5.18 -0.52
C ALA A 367 7.39 -4.42 0.16
N PHE A 368 7.52 -4.18 1.46
CA PHE A 368 6.63 -3.28 2.19
C PHE A 368 7.26 -2.85 3.52
N SER A 369 6.78 -1.74 4.04
CA SER A 369 6.94 -1.31 5.43
C SER A 369 5.65 -1.56 6.21
N CYS A 370 5.79 -2.02 7.44
CA CYS A 370 4.71 -2.17 8.39
C CYS A 370 5.07 -1.42 9.67
N GLY A 371 4.44 -0.27 9.86
CA GLY A 371 4.51 0.51 11.08
C GLY A 371 3.49 0.05 12.11
N THR A 372 3.85 0.12 13.39
CA THR A 372 2.95 -0.18 14.51
C THR A 372 3.08 0.88 15.59
N PHE A 373 2.06 0.97 16.46
CA PHE A 373 2.14 1.87 17.61
C PHE A 373 3.11 1.36 18.68
N ASP A 374 3.06 0.06 18.98
CA ASP A 374 3.78 -0.56 20.11
C ASP A 374 5.10 -1.22 19.74
N GLY A 375 5.23 -1.71 18.51
CA GLY A 375 6.40 -2.41 18.02
C GLY A 375 7.39 -1.49 17.30
N ASP A 376 8.46 -2.11 16.82
CA ASP A 376 9.38 -1.46 15.90
C ASP A 376 8.76 -1.35 14.50
N PRO A 377 9.33 -0.52 13.60
CA PRO A 377 9.07 -0.62 12.17
C PRO A 377 9.60 -1.95 11.61
N TYR A 378 8.84 -2.58 10.72
CA TYR A 378 9.22 -3.82 10.04
C TYR A 378 9.25 -3.63 8.53
N ILE A 379 10.37 -3.98 7.90
CA ILE A 379 10.55 -3.86 6.45
C ILE A 379 10.72 -5.25 5.85
N MET A 380 9.82 -5.63 4.95
CA MET A 380 9.96 -6.84 4.14
C MET A 380 10.66 -6.48 2.85
N MET A 381 11.79 -7.14 2.56
CA MET A 381 12.50 -7.01 1.31
C MET A 381 12.66 -8.37 0.62
N ASN A 382 12.75 -8.32 -0.70
CA ASN A 382 13.28 -9.40 -1.53
C ASN A 382 14.57 -8.92 -2.21
N TYR A 383 15.49 -8.33 -1.42
CA TYR A 383 16.65 -7.59 -1.90
C TYR A 383 17.60 -8.48 -2.72
N LYS A 384 17.99 -8.00 -3.90
CA LYS A 384 18.96 -8.65 -4.78
C LYS A 384 20.14 -7.69 -4.97
N PRO A 385 21.35 -8.04 -4.51
CA PRO A 385 22.54 -7.18 -4.63
C PRO A 385 22.83 -6.60 -6.01
N LYS A 386 22.39 -7.28 -7.07
CA LYS A 386 22.64 -6.91 -8.47
C LYS A 386 21.54 -6.03 -9.10
N VAL A 387 20.47 -5.74 -8.38
CA VAL A 387 19.33 -4.98 -8.89
C VAL A 387 19.36 -3.58 -8.27
N LEU A 388 19.80 -2.59 -9.04
CA LEU A 388 19.88 -1.20 -8.57
C LEU A 388 18.53 -0.66 -8.07
N ASN A 389 17.42 -1.09 -8.68
CA ASN A 389 16.09 -0.69 -8.26
C ASN A 389 15.75 -1.15 -6.83
N ASP A 390 16.35 -2.24 -6.34
CA ASP A 390 16.08 -2.71 -4.97
C ASP A 390 16.66 -1.76 -3.91
N LEU A 391 17.63 -0.92 -4.27
CA LEU A 391 18.13 0.17 -3.40
C LEU A 391 17.10 1.30 -3.27
N PHE A 392 16.43 1.66 -4.37
CA PHE A 392 15.31 2.62 -4.34
C PHE A 392 14.16 2.06 -3.53
N THR A 393 13.80 0.78 -3.75
CA THR A 393 12.78 0.09 -2.95
C THR A 393 13.12 0.09 -1.45
N LEU A 394 14.37 -0.24 -1.06
CA LEU A 394 14.78 -0.16 0.36
C LEU A 394 14.61 1.25 0.93
N THR A 395 14.99 2.26 0.15
CA THR A 395 14.91 3.67 0.54
C THR A 395 13.45 4.14 0.68
N HIS A 396 12.58 3.65 -0.20
CA HIS A 396 11.14 3.86 -0.17
C HIS A 396 10.55 3.34 1.14
N GLU A 397 10.78 2.05 1.44
CA GLU A 397 10.24 1.42 2.64
C GLU A 397 10.85 1.99 3.92
N ALA A 398 12.12 2.41 3.89
CA ALA A 398 12.75 3.15 4.98
C ALA A 398 12.03 4.47 5.27
N GLY A 399 11.52 5.18 4.24
CA GLY A 399 10.72 6.38 4.41
C GLY A 399 9.38 6.12 5.10
N HIS A 400 8.66 5.07 4.69
CA HIS A 400 7.43 4.67 5.40
C HIS A 400 7.70 4.27 6.85
N SER A 401 8.77 3.51 7.09
CA SER A 401 9.17 3.08 8.43
C SER A 401 9.49 4.26 9.34
N MET A 402 10.22 5.25 8.85
CA MET A 402 10.54 6.45 9.63
C MET A 402 9.31 7.35 9.83
N HIS A 403 8.41 7.45 8.85
CA HIS A 403 7.14 8.16 9.02
C HIS A 403 6.30 7.52 10.13
N SER A 404 6.16 6.19 10.12
CA SER A 404 5.47 5.44 11.18
C SER A 404 6.16 5.56 12.53
N TYR A 405 7.50 5.44 12.58
CA TYR A 405 8.30 5.58 13.79
C TYR A 405 8.08 6.93 14.46
N TYR A 406 8.20 8.03 13.72
CA TYR A 406 8.01 9.36 14.30
C TYR A 406 6.56 9.61 14.68
N SER A 407 5.59 9.07 13.92
CA SER A 407 4.19 9.22 14.27
C SER A 407 3.84 8.48 15.56
N SER A 408 4.24 7.21 15.72
CA SER A 408 3.95 6.42 16.93
C SER A 408 4.62 6.97 18.18
N LYS A 409 5.81 7.59 18.05
CA LYS A 409 6.52 8.21 19.19
C LYS A 409 5.97 9.56 19.62
N ASN A 410 5.27 10.28 18.74
CA ASN A 410 4.87 11.67 18.99
C ASN A 410 3.36 11.91 18.96
N GLN A 411 2.55 10.91 18.59
CA GLN A 411 1.09 10.99 18.58
C GLN A 411 0.49 9.95 19.52
N PRO A 412 -0.69 10.22 20.10
CA PRO A 412 -1.45 9.18 20.80
C PRO A 412 -2.05 8.18 19.79
N PHE A 413 -2.46 7.01 20.28
CA PHE A 413 -2.91 5.89 19.44
C PHE A 413 -4.04 6.26 18.45
N GLN A 414 -4.99 7.11 18.85
CA GLN A 414 -6.07 7.56 17.97
C GLN A 414 -5.63 8.46 16.80
N TYR A 415 -4.39 8.99 16.83
CA TYR A 415 -3.90 9.97 15.85
C TYR A 415 -2.57 9.59 15.18
N TYR A 416 -1.93 8.49 15.58
CA TYR A 416 -0.64 8.12 14.99
C TYR A 416 -0.78 7.62 13.55
N ASN A 417 -1.93 7.04 13.17
CA ASN A 417 -2.17 6.64 11.78
C ASN A 417 -2.41 7.86 10.89
N TYR A 418 -1.50 8.08 9.93
CA TYR A 418 -1.65 9.08 8.90
C TYR A 418 -2.57 8.59 7.78
N THR A 419 -3.22 9.53 7.08
CA THR A 419 -4.08 9.21 5.93
C THR A 419 -3.26 8.69 4.76
N ILE A 420 -3.84 7.83 3.92
CA ILE A 420 -3.21 7.34 2.68
C ILE A 420 -2.74 8.52 1.80
N PHE A 421 -3.47 9.64 1.82
CA PHE A 421 -3.13 10.86 1.08
C PHE A 421 -1.69 11.36 1.31
N VAL A 422 -1.11 11.16 2.51
CA VAL A 422 0.26 11.60 2.84
C VAL A 422 1.24 10.44 3.01
N ALA A 423 0.80 9.20 2.84
CA ALA A 423 1.62 8.02 3.11
C ALA A 423 2.88 7.95 2.22
N GLU A 424 2.75 8.34 0.96
CA GLU A 424 3.81 8.31 -0.06
C GLU A 424 4.79 9.49 0.00
N VAL A 425 4.53 10.49 0.84
CA VAL A 425 5.37 11.71 0.89
C VAL A 425 6.77 11.38 1.40
N ALA A 426 6.87 10.63 2.50
CA ALA A 426 8.15 10.31 3.12
C ALA A 426 8.99 9.34 2.27
N SER A 427 8.35 8.30 1.74
CA SER A 427 9.00 7.29 0.89
C SER A 427 9.54 7.91 -0.40
N THR A 428 8.70 8.66 -1.13
CA THR A 428 9.10 9.35 -2.37
C THR A 428 10.17 10.41 -2.10
N PHE A 429 10.07 11.17 -0.99
CA PHE A 429 11.08 12.17 -0.66
C PHE A 429 12.47 11.53 -0.43
N ASN A 430 12.53 10.39 0.26
CA ASN A 430 13.78 9.66 0.45
C ASN A 430 14.36 9.15 -0.87
N GLU A 431 13.54 8.62 -1.78
CA GLU A 431 14.00 8.24 -3.12
C GLU A 431 14.61 9.42 -3.88
N GLN A 432 14.01 10.61 -3.78
CA GLN A 432 14.54 11.82 -4.42
C GLN A 432 15.90 12.23 -3.83
N LEU A 433 16.10 12.07 -2.53
CA LEU A 433 17.41 12.29 -1.89
C LEU A 433 18.44 11.26 -2.35
N LEU A 434 18.06 9.98 -2.44
CA LEU A 434 18.90 8.92 -2.99
C LEU A 434 19.30 9.22 -4.44
N ALA A 435 18.34 9.52 -5.32
CA ALA A 435 18.60 9.85 -6.71
C ALA A 435 19.60 11.02 -6.83
N GLN A 436 19.39 12.08 -6.05
CA GLN A 436 20.30 13.22 -6.02
C GLN A 436 21.69 12.86 -5.51
N HIS A 437 21.78 12.03 -4.47
CA HIS A 437 23.05 11.56 -3.93
C HIS A 437 23.82 10.75 -5.00
N LEU A 438 23.19 9.74 -5.59
CA LEU A 438 23.79 8.89 -6.62
C LEU A 438 24.22 9.70 -7.85
N LEU A 439 23.44 10.70 -8.26
CA LEU A 439 23.78 11.60 -9.37
C LEU A 439 24.96 12.53 -9.06
N LYS A 440 25.21 12.84 -7.78
CA LYS A 440 26.34 13.67 -7.35
C LYS A 440 27.63 12.86 -7.16
N THR A 441 27.51 11.58 -6.82
CA THR A 441 28.66 10.72 -6.49
C THR A 441 29.12 9.83 -7.63
N THR A 442 28.29 9.63 -8.67
CA THR A 442 28.69 8.83 -9.83
C THR A 442 29.49 9.64 -10.87
N ASP A 443 30.66 9.12 -11.25
CA ASP A 443 31.47 9.60 -12.37
C ASP A 443 31.19 8.85 -13.68
N ASP A 444 30.36 7.80 -13.64
CA ASP A 444 30.02 6.99 -14.82
C ASP A 444 28.83 7.63 -15.56
N GLU A 445 29.09 8.13 -16.77
CA GLU A 445 28.07 8.74 -17.62
C GLU A 445 26.90 7.80 -17.94
N ARG A 446 27.13 6.48 -18.03
CA ARG A 446 26.07 5.50 -18.26
C ARG A 446 25.19 5.33 -17.03
N VAL A 447 25.80 5.24 -15.84
CA VAL A 447 25.06 5.19 -14.57
C VAL A 447 24.25 6.47 -14.39
N ARG A 448 24.86 7.62 -14.67
CA ARG A 448 24.18 8.91 -14.65
C ARG A 448 22.97 8.94 -15.60
N ALA A 449 23.14 8.48 -16.84
CA ALA A 449 22.06 8.42 -17.81
C ALA A 449 20.93 7.47 -17.37
N TYR A 450 21.29 6.33 -16.77
CA TYR A 450 20.31 5.39 -16.21
C TYR A 450 19.49 6.03 -15.09
N LEU A 451 20.15 6.69 -14.13
CA LEU A 451 19.47 7.36 -13.00
C LEU A 451 18.53 8.47 -13.48
N ILE A 452 18.97 9.31 -14.43
CA ILE A 452 18.11 10.34 -15.03
C ILE A 452 16.90 9.70 -15.73
N ASN A 453 17.11 8.63 -16.49
CA ASN A 453 16.02 7.94 -17.16
C ASN A 453 15.04 7.32 -16.15
N HIS A 454 15.55 6.67 -15.10
CA HIS A 454 14.74 6.11 -14.02
C HIS A 454 13.84 7.17 -13.37
N GLU A 455 14.39 8.33 -13.01
CA GLU A 455 13.63 9.44 -12.41
C GLU A 455 12.51 9.94 -13.34
N VAL A 456 12.83 10.14 -14.62
CA VAL A 456 11.84 10.63 -15.60
C VAL A 456 10.74 9.58 -15.86
N ASP A 457 11.10 8.29 -15.94
CA ASP A 457 10.11 7.21 -16.08
C ASP A 457 9.26 7.05 -14.82
N SER A 458 9.84 7.22 -13.63
CA SER A 458 9.13 7.20 -12.34
C SER A 458 8.10 8.34 -12.29
N ILE A 459 8.51 9.58 -12.53
CA ILE A 459 7.62 10.76 -12.60
C ILE A 459 6.48 10.54 -13.61
N ARG A 460 6.81 10.01 -14.79
CA ARG A 460 5.79 9.68 -15.80
C ARG A 460 4.80 8.64 -15.27
N ALA A 461 5.28 7.59 -14.61
CA ALA A 461 4.45 6.48 -14.15
C ALA A 461 3.57 6.81 -12.94
N THR A 462 4.04 7.68 -12.05
CA THR A 462 3.39 8.00 -10.76
C THR A 462 2.61 9.31 -10.78
N ILE A 463 3.00 10.30 -11.59
CA ILE A 463 2.31 11.59 -11.69
C ILE A 463 1.52 11.66 -12.99
N VAL A 464 2.19 11.53 -14.14
CA VAL A 464 1.56 11.80 -15.45
C VAL A 464 0.54 10.73 -15.82
N ARG A 465 0.85 9.44 -15.63
CA ARG A 465 -0.06 8.34 -15.96
C ARG A 465 -1.29 8.30 -15.04
N GLN A 466 -1.15 8.77 -13.80
CA GLN A 466 -2.21 8.74 -12.79
C GLN A 466 -3.16 9.95 -12.88
N THR A 467 -2.83 10.96 -13.71
CA THR A 467 -3.55 12.23 -13.85
C THR A 467 -4.09 12.40 -15.28
#